data_AF-A0A536I5Z5-F1
#
_entry.id   AF-A0A536I5Z5-F1
#
_cell.length_a   1.000
_cell.length_b   1.000
_cell.length_c   1.000
_cell.angle_alpha   90.00
_cell.angle_beta   90.00
_cell.angle_gamma   90.00
#
_symmetry.space_group_name_H-M   'P 1'
#
loop_
_entity.id
_entity.type
_entity.pdbx_description
1 polymer ?
#
loop_
_entity_poly.entity_id
_entity_poly.type
_entity_poly.pdbx_seq_one_letter_code
_entity_poly.pdbx_strand_id
1 'polypeptide(L)'
;MADPAKLKAAQDLITHTIERGRNKGPGQISMPAWSDKEGGSLNDEQIEQLVSFIMKGTDADWADVVTVRQHSQGTEDGHLPLEPNPPKPQAVSGAAAGQQLTVGNPQQPCITCHSFDPSKTSPIPQAPNLGRYGVEGPLNDENKRAKASGDADWLFKWVSNAPGIKPGIVMPAFSSKNGGQLSDDQIKAIVEYLNTLGK
;
A
#
# COMPACT_ATOMS: atom_id res chain seq x y z
N MET A 1 4.09 -15.11 35.49
CA MET A 1 4.36 -16.32 34.67
C MET A 1 3.57 -16.19 33.39
N ALA A 2 4.22 -16.35 32.23
CA ALA A 2 3.51 -16.31 30.96
C ALA A 2 2.60 -17.54 30.82
N ASP A 3 1.43 -17.36 30.23
CA ASP A 3 0.45 -18.41 29.97
C ASP A 3 1.03 -19.47 29.00
N PRO A 4 1.17 -20.74 29.41
CA PRO A 4 1.76 -21.79 28.58
C PRO A 4 1.03 -21.99 27.24
N ALA A 5 -0.29 -21.80 27.20
CA ALA A 5 -1.05 -21.94 25.97
C ALA A 5 -0.73 -20.81 24.98
N LYS A 6 -0.56 -19.58 25.48
CA LYS A 6 -0.16 -18.42 24.66
C LYS A 6 1.28 -18.56 24.16
N LEU A 7 2.18 -19.10 24.99
CA LEU A 7 3.56 -19.39 24.60
C LEU A 7 3.59 -20.40 23.44
N LYS A 8 2.84 -21.51 23.55
CA LYS A 8 2.78 -22.51 22.49
C LYS A 8 2.18 -21.95 21.20
N ALA A 9 1.10 -21.17 21.30
CA ALA A 9 0.49 -20.55 20.12
C ALA A 9 1.44 -19.56 19.42
N ALA A 10 2.22 -18.79 20.18
CA ALA A 10 3.23 -17.90 19.61
C ALA A 10 4.36 -18.69 18.92
N GLN A 11 4.83 -19.76 19.55
CA GLN A 11 5.83 -20.65 18.97
C GLN A 11 5.34 -21.25 17.66
N ASP A 12 4.14 -21.82 17.65
CA ASP A 12 3.54 -22.43 16.45
C ASP A 12 3.38 -21.43 15.32
N LEU A 13 2.96 -20.20 15.64
CA LEU A 13 2.86 -19.13 14.65
C LEU A 13 4.23 -18.83 14.02
N ILE A 14 5.29 -18.70 14.82
CA ILE A 14 6.64 -18.40 14.34
C ILE A 14 7.15 -19.57 13.50
N THR A 15 7.11 -20.80 14.03
CA THR A 15 7.54 -22.02 13.34
C THR A 15 6.87 -22.16 11.99
N HIS A 16 5.54 -22.13 11.95
CA HIS A 16 4.79 -22.30 10.70
C HIS A 16 5.00 -21.18 9.69
N THR A 17 5.24 -19.94 10.16
CA THR A 17 5.56 -18.82 9.27
C THR A 17 6.93 -19.01 8.62
N ILE A 18 7.92 -19.53 9.37
CA ILE A 18 9.26 -19.83 8.82
C ILE A 18 9.19 -21.01 7.86
N GLU A 19 8.53 -22.11 8.26
CA GLU A 19 8.42 -23.33 7.45
C GLU A 19 7.77 -23.05 6.10
N ARG A 20 6.55 -22.49 6.11
CA ARG A 20 5.68 -22.39 4.92
C ARG A 20 5.69 -21.02 4.26
N GLY A 21 6.40 -20.06 4.86
CA GLY A 21 6.35 -18.67 4.45
C GLY A 21 5.03 -17.98 4.81
N ARG A 22 4.94 -16.71 4.46
CA ARG A 22 3.73 -15.89 4.61
C ARG A 22 3.63 -14.92 3.45
N ASN A 23 2.86 -15.34 2.45
CA ASN A 23 2.54 -14.47 1.32
C ASN A 23 1.64 -13.32 1.79
N LYS A 24 1.99 -12.10 1.39
CA LYS A 24 1.23 -10.87 1.66
C LYS A 24 0.80 -10.22 0.35
N GLY A 25 -0.19 -9.32 0.45
CA GLY A 25 -0.71 -8.61 -0.72
C GLY A 25 0.32 -7.65 -1.33
N PRO A 26 0.01 -7.07 -2.51
CA PRO A 26 0.87 -6.09 -3.17
C PRO A 26 1.27 -4.94 -2.24
N GLY A 27 2.53 -4.52 -2.31
CA GLY A 27 3.08 -3.46 -1.44
C GLY A 27 3.54 -3.92 -0.05
N GLN A 28 3.47 -5.22 0.25
CA GLN A 28 3.98 -5.81 1.49
C GLN A 28 5.10 -6.80 1.20
N ILE A 29 6.03 -6.96 2.15
CA ILE A 29 7.08 -7.98 2.06
C ILE A 29 6.45 -9.35 2.40
N SER A 30 6.41 -10.23 1.41
CA SER A 30 6.13 -11.65 1.59
C SER A 30 7.36 -12.35 2.14
N MET A 31 7.18 -13.22 3.14
CA MET A 31 8.23 -14.11 3.61
C MET A 31 8.16 -15.41 2.80
N PRO A 32 9.24 -15.87 2.15
CA PRO A 32 9.26 -17.16 1.47
C PRO A 32 9.23 -18.31 2.49
N ALA A 33 8.94 -19.52 2.01
CA ALA A 33 9.14 -20.74 2.77
C ALA A 33 10.65 -21.00 2.97
N TRP A 34 11.05 -21.37 4.18
CA TRP A 34 12.44 -21.69 4.50
C TRP A 34 12.68 -23.16 4.80
N SER A 35 11.65 -23.96 5.08
CA SER A 35 11.79 -25.40 5.26
C SER A 35 12.14 -26.10 3.95
N ASP A 36 13.10 -27.02 3.99
CA ASP A 36 13.47 -27.91 2.89
C ASP A 36 12.28 -28.74 2.34
N LYS A 37 11.30 -29.06 3.20
CA LYS A 37 10.04 -29.73 2.82
C LYS A 37 9.08 -28.83 2.05
N GLU A 38 9.24 -27.52 2.15
CA GLU A 38 8.40 -26.49 1.51
C GLU A 38 9.18 -25.74 0.40
N GLY A 39 10.32 -26.29 -0.04
CA GLY A 39 11.17 -25.74 -1.10
C GLY A 39 12.20 -24.69 -0.65
N GLY A 40 12.39 -24.53 0.66
CA GLY A 40 13.43 -23.72 1.27
C GLY A 40 14.76 -24.46 1.45
N SER A 41 15.63 -23.92 2.30
CA SER A 41 17.03 -24.39 2.48
C SER A 41 17.36 -24.85 3.89
N LEU A 42 16.43 -24.72 4.83
CA LEU A 42 16.62 -25.04 6.24
C LEU A 42 15.97 -26.38 6.58
N ASN A 43 16.69 -27.24 7.28
CA ASN A 43 16.11 -28.44 7.87
C ASN A 43 15.35 -28.12 9.18
N ASP A 44 14.69 -29.13 9.74
CA ASP A 44 13.89 -29.00 10.96
C ASP A 44 14.70 -28.45 12.15
N GLU A 45 15.92 -28.95 12.35
CA GLU A 45 16.79 -28.51 13.46
C GLU A 45 17.20 -27.04 13.33
N GLN A 46 17.52 -26.59 12.11
CA GLN A 46 17.87 -25.19 11.84
C GLN A 46 16.67 -24.26 12.07
N ILE A 47 15.46 -24.70 11.70
CA ILE A 47 14.23 -23.96 11.99
C ILE A 47 14.00 -23.87 13.49
N GLU A 48 14.16 -24.98 14.22
CA GLU A 48 13.99 -25.00 15.68
C GLU A 48 14.99 -24.06 16.38
N GLN A 49 16.25 -24.07 15.94
CA GLN A 49 17.28 -23.13 16.42
C GLN A 49 16.88 -21.68 16.18
N LEU A 50 16.37 -21.36 14.99
CA LEU A 50 15.92 -20.01 14.64
C LEU A 50 14.71 -19.58 15.49
N VAL A 51 13.73 -20.46 15.67
CA VAL A 51 12.54 -20.21 16.50
C VAL A 51 12.96 -19.96 17.95
N SER A 52 13.86 -20.78 18.48
CA SER A 52 14.38 -20.62 19.85
C SER A 52 15.09 -19.28 20.02
N PHE A 53 15.96 -18.91 19.06
CA PHE A 53 16.64 -17.61 19.04
C PHE A 53 15.64 -16.45 18.98
N ILE A 54 14.63 -16.51 18.11
CA ILE A 54 13.61 -15.46 17.98
C ILE A 54 12.82 -15.28 19.29
N MET A 55 12.45 -16.38 19.94
CA MET A 55 11.59 -16.34 21.14
C MET A 55 12.34 -16.04 22.43
N LYS A 56 13.62 -16.43 22.53
CA LYS A 56 14.39 -16.45 23.78
C LYS A 56 15.72 -15.71 23.71
N GLY A 57 16.14 -15.26 22.53
CA GLY A 57 17.36 -14.49 22.35
C GLY A 57 17.32 -13.20 23.17
N THR A 58 18.41 -12.95 23.89
CA THR A 58 18.62 -11.73 24.64
C THR A 58 19.02 -10.58 23.73
N ASP A 59 18.96 -9.34 24.21
CA ASP A 59 19.44 -8.18 23.44
C ASP A 59 20.92 -8.33 23.02
N ALA A 60 21.73 -9.02 23.83
CA ALA A 60 23.11 -9.34 23.49
C ALA A 60 23.20 -10.34 22.33
N ASP A 61 22.39 -11.42 22.37
CA ASP A 61 22.32 -12.40 21.28
C ASP A 61 21.90 -11.73 19.96
N TRP A 62 20.96 -10.78 20.02
CA TRP A 62 20.52 -9.99 18.87
C TRP A 62 21.57 -8.98 18.37
N ALA A 63 22.34 -8.38 19.28
CA ALA A 63 23.44 -7.50 18.90
C ALA A 63 24.53 -8.27 18.14
N ASP A 64 24.80 -9.51 18.52
CA ASP A 64 25.79 -10.36 17.85
C ASP A 64 25.40 -10.72 16.41
N VAL A 65 24.11 -10.79 16.08
CA VAL A 65 23.68 -10.99 14.68
C VAL A 65 24.14 -9.85 13.76
N VAL A 66 24.17 -8.61 14.27
CA VAL A 66 24.69 -7.46 13.52
C VAL A 66 26.19 -7.60 13.30
N THR A 67 26.92 -8.05 14.33
CA THR A 67 28.35 -8.38 14.25
C THR A 67 28.62 -9.47 13.22
N VAL A 68 27.85 -10.57 13.24
CA VAL A 68 27.94 -11.65 12.25
C VAL A 68 27.71 -11.10 10.85
N ARG A 69 26.72 -10.23 10.64
CA ARG A 69 26.44 -9.64 9.31
C ARG A 69 27.62 -8.81 8.79
N GLN A 70 28.25 -8.01 9.65
CA GLN A 70 29.39 -7.16 9.31
C GLN A 70 30.68 -7.97 9.02
N HIS A 71 30.80 -9.18 9.57
CA HIS A 71 31.99 -10.02 9.43
C HIS A 71 31.80 -11.27 8.57
N SER A 72 30.58 -11.55 8.09
CA SER A 72 30.30 -12.66 7.18
C SER A 72 30.61 -12.25 5.75
N GLN A 73 31.39 -13.05 5.03
CA GLN A 73 31.71 -12.77 3.62
C GLN A 73 30.46 -12.56 2.77
N GLY A 74 30.41 -11.46 2.03
CA GLY A 74 29.32 -11.16 1.10
C GLY A 74 29.76 -10.24 -0.03
N THR A 75 28.79 -9.76 -0.82
CA THR A 75 29.03 -9.09 -2.09
C THR A 75 29.30 -7.58 -1.98
N GLU A 76 29.06 -6.97 -0.81
CA GLU A 76 29.29 -5.53 -0.56
C GLU A 76 30.52 -5.39 0.34
N ASP A 77 31.63 -4.87 -0.19
CA ASP A 77 32.89 -4.66 0.55
C ASP A 77 33.39 -5.88 1.37
N GLY A 78 33.00 -7.09 0.95
CA GLY A 78 33.36 -8.34 1.61
C GLY A 78 32.47 -8.71 2.79
N HIS A 79 31.33 -8.04 3.02
CA HIS A 79 30.32 -8.41 4.02
C HIS A 79 28.93 -8.68 3.40
N LEU A 80 28.03 -9.33 4.16
CA LEU A 80 26.63 -9.48 3.77
C LEU A 80 25.98 -8.09 3.61
N PRO A 81 25.03 -7.91 2.65
CA PRO A 81 24.43 -6.60 2.40
C PRO A 81 23.85 -5.99 3.68
N LEU A 82 24.13 -4.71 3.96
CA LEU A 82 23.62 -4.04 5.18
C LEU A 82 22.16 -3.64 5.03
N GLU A 83 21.74 -3.32 3.81
CA GLU A 83 20.36 -2.98 3.51
C GLU A 83 19.49 -4.24 3.36
N PRO A 84 18.25 -4.24 3.88
CA PRO A 84 17.30 -5.32 3.65
C PRO A 84 16.98 -5.47 2.15
N ASN A 85 17.00 -6.70 1.64
CA ASN A 85 16.53 -7.05 0.29
C ASN A 85 15.32 -8.00 0.40
N PRO A 86 14.12 -7.64 -0.11
CA PRO A 86 13.82 -6.40 -0.83
C PRO A 86 13.87 -5.16 0.07
N PRO A 87 14.15 -3.97 -0.50
CA PRO A 87 14.03 -2.71 0.23
C PRO A 87 12.67 -2.65 0.92
N LYS A 88 12.65 -2.11 2.14
CA LYS A 88 11.40 -1.91 2.88
C LYS A 88 10.40 -1.17 1.96
N PRO A 89 9.20 -1.71 1.70
CA PRO A 89 8.19 -1.00 0.92
C PRO A 89 7.99 0.37 1.54
N GLN A 90 8.31 1.42 0.77
CA GLN A 90 8.03 2.77 1.20
C GLN A 90 6.51 2.89 1.30
N ALA A 91 6.01 3.28 2.46
CA ALA A 91 4.61 3.62 2.62
C ALA A 91 4.35 4.83 1.71
N VAL A 92 3.72 4.57 0.57
CA VAL A 92 3.39 5.62 -0.40
C VAL A 92 2.37 6.52 0.28
N SER A 93 2.63 7.84 0.32
CA SER A 93 1.77 8.84 0.97
C SER A 93 1.48 10.01 0.03
N GLY A 94 0.51 10.84 0.41
CA GLY A 94 0.14 12.06 -0.33
C GLY A 94 -0.21 11.79 -1.80
N ALA A 95 0.24 12.65 -2.70
CA ALA A 95 -0.02 12.53 -4.13
C ALA A 95 0.41 11.18 -4.75
N ALA A 96 1.49 10.56 -4.28
CA ALA A 96 1.93 9.27 -4.81
C ALA A 96 0.95 8.14 -4.42
N ALA A 97 0.39 8.19 -3.22
CA ALA A 97 -0.67 7.25 -2.81
C ALA A 97 -1.95 7.49 -3.61
N GLY A 98 -2.29 8.76 -3.84
CA GLY A 98 -3.40 9.15 -4.69
C GLY A 98 -3.30 8.59 -6.10
N GLN A 99 -2.11 8.71 -6.72
CA GLN A 99 -1.85 8.16 -8.05
C GLN A 99 -2.12 6.65 -8.11
N GLN A 100 -1.61 5.88 -7.15
CA GLN A 100 -1.85 4.44 -7.09
C GLN A 100 -3.34 4.10 -6.96
N LEU A 101 -4.08 4.86 -6.17
CA LEU A 101 -5.53 4.67 -6.01
C LEU A 101 -6.31 4.98 -7.30
N THR A 102 -5.81 5.86 -8.17
CA THR A 102 -6.47 6.10 -9.47
C THR A 102 -6.41 4.90 -10.40
N VAL A 103 -5.37 4.08 -10.31
CA VAL A 103 -5.16 2.91 -11.17
C VAL A 103 -5.58 1.59 -10.52
N GLY A 104 -5.60 1.52 -9.19
CA GLY A 104 -5.69 0.25 -8.47
C GLY A 104 -6.62 0.22 -7.27
N ASN A 105 -7.54 1.19 -7.10
CA ASN A 105 -8.50 1.07 -6.01
C ASN A 105 -9.44 -0.14 -6.19
N PRO A 106 -9.82 -0.83 -5.10
CA PRO A 106 -10.52 -2.11 -5.16
C PRO A 106 -11.99 -2.02 -5.58
N GLN A 107 -12.62 -0.84 -5.48
CA GLN A 107 -14.01 -0.66 -5.85
C GLN A 107 -14.16 -0.50 -7.36
N GLN A 108 -13.50 0.51 -7.92
CA GLN A 108 -13.47 0.79 -9.35
C GLN A 108 -12.33 1.78 -9.65
N PRO A 109 -11.24 1.35 -10.32
CA PRO A 109 -10.18 2.25 -10.74
C PRO A 109 -10.72 3.47 -11.50
N CYS A 110 -10.21 4.66 -11.18
CA CYS A 110 -10.62 5.90 -11.83
C CYS A 110 -10.31 5.88 -13.33
N ILE A 111 -9.22 5.21 -13.70
CA ILE A 111 -8.79 5.02 -15.09
C ILE A 111 -9.78 4.23 -15.95
N THR A 112 -10.74 3.50 -15.35
CA THR A 112 -11.79 2.80 -16.10
C THR A 112 -12.70 3.77 -16.85
N CYS A 113 -12.84 5.00 -16.33
CA CYS A 113 -13.70 6.02 -16.95
C CYS A 113 -12.91 7.25 -17.37
N HIS A 114 -11.87 7.65 -16.64
CA HIS A 114 -11.11 8.88 -16.90
C HIS A 114 -9.75 8.59 -17.54
N SER A 115 -9.38 9.36 -18.56
CA SER A 115 -7.97 9.47 -18.95
C SER A 115 -7.21 10.34 -17.95
N PHE A 116 -5.98 9.97 -17.65
CA PHE A 116 -5.01 10.80 -16.91
C PHE A 116 -3.82 11.21 -17.79
N ASP A 117 -3.87 10.86 -19.08
CA ASP A 117 -2.90 11.26 -20.08
C ASP A 117 -3.48 12.46 -20.85
N PRO A 118 -2.86 13.65 -20.80
CA PRO A 118 -3.34 14.87 -21.48
C PRO A 118 -3.60 14.70 -22.98
N SER A 119 -2.95 13.74 -23.62
CA SER A 119 -3.06 13.48 -25.06
C SER A 119 -4.15 12.47 -25.44
N LYS A 120 -4.78 11.80 -24.45
CA LYS A 120 -5.75 10.73 -24.70
C LYS A 120 -7.15 11.10 -24.26
N THR A 121 -8.14 10.75 -25.06
CA THR A 121 -9.55 10.82 -24.67
C THR A 121 -9.84 9.83 -23.54
N SER A 122 -10.78 10.18 -22.67
CA SER A 122 -11.28 9.26 -21.65
C SER A 122 -11.94 8.03 -22.26
N PRO A 123 -11.87 6.86 -21.59
CA PRO A 123 -12.53 5.63 -22.04
C PRO A 123 -14.04 5.75 -22.26
N ILE A 124 -14.74 6.61 -21.51
CA ILE A 124 -16.17 6.87 -21.71
C ILE A 124 -16.42 8.34 -22.09
N PRO A 125 -17.37 8.64 -23.01
CA PRO A 125 -17.62 10.01 -23.48
C PRO A 125 -18.05 10.99 -22.38
N GLN A 126 -18.71 10.51 -21.33
CA GLN A 126 -19.25 11.33 -20.25
C GLN A 126 -18.17 11.76 -19.24
N ALA A 127 -17.01 11.08 -19.23
CA ALA A 127 -15.94 11.34 -18.29
C ALA A 127 -14.91 12.29 -18.91
N PRO A 128 -14.61 13.44 -18.28
CA PRO A 128 -13.55 14.32 -18.79
C PRO A 128 -12.16 13.70 -18.60
N ASN A 129 -11.19 14.15 -19.41
CA ASN A 129 -9.78 13.87 -19.22
C ASN A 129 -9.27 14.66 -18.00
N LEU A 130 -8.61 13.99 -17.07
CA LEU A 130 -8.08 14.56 -15.83
C LEU A 130 -6.57 14.84 -15.87
N GLY A 131 -5.86 14.50 -16.96
CA GLY A 131 -4.41 14.61 -17.07
C GLY A 131 -3.85 16.03 -16.89
N ARG A 132 -4.69 17.07 -17.02
CA ARG A 132 -4.35 18.47 -16.77
C ARG A 132 -5.19 19.10 -15.66
N TYR A 133 -5.84 18.30 -14.81
CA TYR A 133 -6.81 18.77 -13.83
C TYR A 133 -6.26 19.85 -12.89
N GLY A 134 -5.01 19.71 -12.41
CA GLY A 134 -4.40 20.67 -11.49
C GLY A 134 -4.22 22.08 -12.07
N VAL A 135 -4.13 22.20 -13.40
CA VAL A 135 -4.02 23.50 -14.10
C VAL A 135 -5.31 23.95 -14.76
N GLU A 136 -6.12 23.03 -15.30
CA GLU A 136 -7.37 23.36 -15.99
C GLU A 136 -8.57 23.44 -15.04
N GLY A 137 -8.48 22.82 -13.86
CA GLY A 137 -9.49 22.93 -12.80
C GLY A 137 -10.86 22.42 -13.22
N PRO A 138 -11.91 22.57 -12.38
CA PRO A 138 -13.17 21.88 -12.57
C PRO A 138 -13.73 22.04 -13.99
N LEU A 139 -13.91 20.91 -14.65
CA LEU A 139 -14.23 20.87 -16.09
C LEU A 139 -15.74 20.99 -16.37
N ASN A 140 -16.58 20.58 -15.41
CA ASN A 140 -18.04 20.71 -15.50
C ASN A 140 -18.55 21.89 -14.65
N ASP A 141 -19.75 22.38 -14.97
CA ASP A 141 -20.29 23.60 -14.38
C ASP A 141 -20.71 23.44 -12.91
N GLU A 142 -21.16 22.26 -12.50
CA GLU A 142 -21.44 21.96 -11.09
C GLU A 142 -20.18 22.13 -10.22
N ASN A 143 -19.07 21.54 -10.65
CA ASN A 143 -17.79 21.60 -9.96
C ASN A 143 -17.19 23.01 -10.00
N LYS A 144 -17.40 23.76 -11.09
CA LYS A 144 -17.00 25.18 -11.16
C LYS A 144 -17.76 26.01 -10.14
N ARG A 145 -19.08 25.83 -10.01
CA ARG A 145 -19.89 26.50 -8.99
C ARG A 145 -19.48 26.12 -7.57
N ALA A 146 -19.22 24.83 -7.33
CA ALA A 146 -18.76 24.35 -6.03
C ALA A 146 -17.38 24.92 -5.65
N LYS A 147 -16.46 25.07 -6.60
CA LYS A 147 -15.18 25.76 -6.36
C LYS A 147 -15.38 27.26 -6.11
N ALA A 148 -16.27 27.90 -6.88
CA ALA A 148 -16.54 29.34 -6.78
C ALA A 148 -17.24 29.74 -5.47
N SER A 149 -17.88 28.82 -4.76
CA SER A 149 -18.49 29.09 -3.45
C SER A 149 -17.45 29.30 -2.33
N GLY A 150 -16.18 28.98 -2.57
CA GLY A 150 -15.11 29.07 -1.57
C GLY A 150 -14.99 27.85 -0.66
N ASP A 151 -15.75 26.78 -0.91
CA ASP A 151 -15.66 25.53 -0.17
C ASP A 151 -14.34 24.81 -0.46
N ALA A 152 -13.37 24.89 0.46
CA ALA A 152 -12.05 24.28 0.28
C ALA A 152 -12.10 22.76 0.05
N ASP A 153 -13.15 22.09 0.54
CA ASP A 153 -13.31 20.63 0.48
C ASP A 153 -14.22 20.18 -0.68
N TRP A 154 -14.58 21.07 -1.61
CA TRP A 154 -15.55 20.76 -2.66
C TRP A 154 -15.15 19.55 -3.50
N LEU A 155 -13.85 19.42 -3.82
CA LEU A 155 -13.34 18.31 -4.64
C LEU A 155 -13.33 17.00 -3.84
N PHE A 156 -12.99 17.07 -2.55
CA PHE A 156 -13.12 15.94 -1.64
C PHE A 156 -14.56 15.44 -1.59
N LYS A 157 -15.54 16.35 -1.46
CA LYS A 157 -16.97 16.01 -1.46
C LYS A 157 -17.41 15.38 -2.78
N TRP A 158 -16.92 15.91 -3.91
CA TRP A 158 -17.18 15.35 -5.25
C TRP A 158 -16.63 13.93 -5.41
N VAL A 159 -15.35 13.71 -5.09
CA VAL A 159 -14.75 12.37 -5.19
C VAL A 159 -15.39 11.40 -4.19
N SER A 160 -15.82 11.89 -3.03
CA SER A 160 -16.50 11.07 -2.01
C SER A 160 -17.87 10.56 -2.46
N ASN A 161 -18.72 11.44 -3.00
CA ASN A 161 -20.11 11.13 -3.34
C ASN A 161 -20.66 12.02 -4.46
N ALA A 162 -20.16 11.84 -5.68
CA ALA A 162 -20.66 12.55 -6.85
C ALA A 162 -22.18 12.39 -7.08
N PRO A 163 -22.80 11.20 -6.92
CA PRO A 163 -24.26 11.04 -7.07
C PRO A 163 -25.08 11.88 -6.10
N GLY A 164 -24.58 12.10 -4.88
CA GLY A 164 -25.21 12.96 -3.87
C GLY A 164 -25.16 14.45 -4.22
N ILE A 165 -24.27 14.86 -5.14
CA ILE A 165 -24.14 16.25 -5.61
C ILE A 165 -24.84 16.44 -6.96
N LYS A 166 -24.69 15.47 -7.88
CA LYS A 166 -25.32 15.46 -9.20
C LYS A 166 -26.05 14.12 -9.41
N PRO A 167 -27.36 14.07 -9.13
CA PRO A 167 -28.16 12.89 -9.40
C PRO A 167 -28.07 12.46 -10.88
N GLY A 168 -27.95 11.15 -11.12
CA GLY A 168 -27.83 10.57 -12.45
C GLY A 168 -26.44 10.59 -13.08
N ILE A 169 -25.40 11.02 -12.35
CA ILE A 169 -24.02 10.90 -12.82
C ILE A 169 -23.52 9.45 -12.76
N VAL A 170 -22.67 9.06 -13.72
CA VAL A 170 -22.09 7.70 -13.81
C VAL A 170 -21.03 7.44 -12.74
N MET A 171 -20.38 8.50 -12.22
CA MET A 171 -19.35 8.37 -11.18
C MET A 171 -19.98 7.88 -9.87
N PRO A 172 -19.56 6.72 -9.31
CA PRO A 172 -20.18 6.17 -8.12
C PRO A 172 -19.77 6.93 -6.84
N ALA A 173 -20.43 6.62 -5.73
CA ALA A 173 -19.93 7.02 -4.41
C ALA A 173 -18.72 6.15 -4.03
N PHE A 174 -17.59 6.78 -3.68
CA PHE A 174 -16.36 6.07 -3.31
C PHE A 174 -16.10 6.06 -1.81
N SER A 175 -16.59 7.06 -1.09
CA SER A 175 -16.39 7.13 0.36
C SER A 175 -17.13 6.00 1.08
N SER A 176 -16.46 5.37 2.04
CA SER A 176 -17.04 4.36 2.92
C SER A 176 -18.27 4.86 3.70
N LYS A 177 -18.36 6.17 3.93
CA LYS A 177 -19.53 6.81 4.56
C LYS A 177 -20.76 6.85 3.65
N ASN A 178 -20.57 6.68 2.35
CA ASN A 178 -21.61 6.77 1.31
C ASN A 178 -21.77 5.45 0.53
N GLY A 179 -21.39 4.33 1.14
CA GLY A 179 -21.52 2.98 0.54
C GLY A 179 -20.37 2.56 -0.39
N GLY A 180 -19.30 3.35 -0.48
CA GLY A 180 -18.07 2.97 -1.18
C GLY A 180 -17.05 2.23 -0.29
N GLN A 181 -15.81 2.09 -0.77
CA GLN A 181 -14.74 1.35 -0.08
C GLN A 181 -13.55 2.21 0.34
N LEU A 182 -13.50 3.49 -0.04
CA LEU A 182 -12.37 4.37 0.25
C LEU A 182 -12.54 5.11 1.57
N SER A 183 -11.47 5.18 2.36
CA SER A 183 -11.40 6.04 3.54
C SER A 183 -11.25 7.52 3.15
N ASP A 184 -11.53 8.41 4.10
CA ASP A 184 -11.34 9.85 3.90
C ASP A 184 -9.89 10.18 3.54
N ASP A 185 -8.90 9.50 4.14
CA ASP A 185 -7.48 9.75 3.86
C ASP A 185 -7.07 9.27 2.46
N GLN A 186 -7.65 8.15 1.99
CA GLN A 186 -7.45 7.69 0.62
C GLN A 186 -8.03 8.69 -0.40
N ILE A 187 -9.22 9.24 -0.12
CA ILE A 187 -9.83 10.25 -0.98
C ILE A 187 -9.01 11.55 -0.96
N LYS A 188 -8.52 12.00 0.19
CA LYS A 188 -7.62 13.16 0.29
C LYS A 188 -6.34 12.95 -0.52
N ALA A 189 -5.75 11.75 -0.48
CA ALA A 189 -4.58 11.43 -1.30
C ALA A 189 -4.89 11.52 -2.80
N ILE A 190 -6.05 11.03 -3.25
CA ILE A 190 -6.52 11.18 -4.65
C ILE A 190 -6.68 12.66 -5.01
N VAL A 191 -7.31 13.46 -4.15
CA VAL A 191 -7.47 14.91 -4.33
C VAL A 191 -6.12 15.60 -4.46
N GLU A 192 -5.16 15.25 -3.61
CA GLU A 192 -3.80 15.78 -3.66
C GLU A 192 -3.13 15.46 -5.01
N TYR A 193 -3.22 14.21 -5.46
CA TYR A 193 -2.73 13.78 -6.78
C TYR A 193 -3.38 14.56 -7.92
N LEU A 194 -4.70 14.72 -7.92
CA LEU A 194 -5.39 15.49 -8.96
C LEU A 194 -4.85 16.92 -9.06
N ASN A 195 -4.52 17.54 -7.92
CA ASN A 195 -3.95 18.88 -7.86
C ASN A 195 -2.48 18.97 -8.31
N THR A 196 -1.78 17.85 -8.51
CA THR A 196 -0.43 17.84 -9.11
C THR A 196 -0.46 17.76 -10.64
N LEU A 197 -1.58 17.37 -11.25
CA LEU A 197 -1.68 17.09 -12.68
C LEU A 197 -1.57 18.36 -13.56
N GLY A 198 -0.82 18.23 -14.65
CA GLY A 198 -0.61 19.30 -15.64
C GLY A 198 0.43 20.35 -15.27
N LYS A 199 1.15 20.15 -14.16
CA LYS A 199 2.37 20.88 -13.82
C LYS A 199 3.58 20.34 -14.58
#